data_AF-A0A660UPP8-F1
#
_entry.id   AF-A0A660UPP8-F1
#
_cell.length_a   1.000
_cell.length_b   1.000
_cell.length_c   1.000
_cell.angle_alpha   90.00
_cell.angle_beta   90.00
_cell.angle_gamma   90.00
#
_symmetry.space_group_name_H-M   'P 1'
#
loop_
_entity.id
_entity.type
_entity.pdbx_description
1 polymer ?
#
loop_
_entity_poly.entity_id
_entity_poly.type
_entity_poly.pdbx_seq_one_letter_code
_entity_poly.pdbx_strand_id
1 'polypeptide(L)'
;MTDKKQKDFTTHWIFDLYEDGMAVSLIANEVHLTEQQVYVRMRQHPESYEDIKKIREKMYRTRIRRIRGLSDKITEGYLDRISDKIIACHSDEELDKLYEEIDINTVQKIGKTSSDRVQVAEGKATSIVGTPDGLPFQVLVTRLPEGKTPDDFTNEQLEQLPTEER
;
A
#
# COMPACT_ATOMS: atom_id res chain seq x y z
N MET A 1 -0.65 -32.33 34.05
CA MET A 1 0.08 -31.05 34.16
C MET A 1 0.78 -30.61 32.86
N THR A 2 0.94 -31.48 31.87
CA THR A 2 1.58 -31.22 30.56
C THR A 2 0.73 -30.38 29.60
N ASP A 3 -0.58 -30.55 29.62
CA ASP A 3 -1.52 -29.99 28.64
C ASP A 3 -1.64 -28.45 28.65
N LYS A 4 -1.44 -27.82 29.82
CA LYS A 4 -1.57 -26.36 29.98
C LYS A 4 -0.34 -25.61 29.45
N LYS A 5 0.86 -26.15 29.69
CA LYS A 5 2.13 -25.60 29.18
C LYS A 5 2.22 -25.72 27.66
N GLN A 6 1.72 -26.82 27.11
CA GLN A 6 1.74 -27.05 25.67
C GLN A 6 0.72 -26.16 24.93
N LYS A 7 -0.46 -25.91 25.52
CA LYS A 7 -1.43 -24.94 24.99
C LYS A 7 -0.90 -23.50 24.99
N ASP A 8 -0.19 -23.09 26.04
CA ASP A 8 0.44 -21.76 26.09
C ASP A 8 1.52 -21.60 25.01
N PHE A 9 2.36 -22.62 24.82
CA PHE A 9 3.41 -22.60 23.80
C PHE A 9 2.84 -22.51 22.38
N THR A 10 1.83 -23.32 22.04
CA THR A 10 1.21 -23.27 20.72
C THR A 10 0.57 -21.91 20.43
N THR A 11 -0.05 -21.29 21.44
CA THR A 11 -0.64 -19.94 21.28
C THR A 11 0.42 -18.88 21.06
N HIS A 12 1.53 -18.89 21.80
CA HIS A 12 2.65 -17.98 21.55
C HIS A 12 3.23 -18.17 20.15
N TRP A 13 3.46 -19.41 19.74
CA TRP A 13 3.98 -19.70 18.41
C TRP A 13 3.05 -19.24 17.27
N ILE A 14 1.73 -19.39 17.44
CA ILE A 14 0.73 -18.82 16.50
C ILE A 14 0.90 -17.31 16.38
N PHE A 15 1.09 -16.61 17.51
CA PHE A 15 1.24 -15.17 17.53
C PHE A 15 2.56 -14.71 16.91
N ASP A 16 3.68 -15.40 17.17
CA ASP A 16 4.98 -15.13 16.57
C ASP A 16 4.90 -15.24 15.02
N LEU A 17 4.34 -16.34 14.51
CA LEU A 17 4.18 -16.53 13.06
C LEU A 17 3.23 -15.50 12.43
N TYR A 18 2.19 -15.10 13.16
CA TYR A 18 1.25 -14.09 12.69
C TYR A 18 1.88 -12.69 12.68
N GLU A 19 2.71 -12.37 13.67
CA GLU A 19 3.50 -11.13 13.73
C GLU A 19 4.46 -11.00 12.56
N ASP A 20 5.15 -12.10 12.23
CA ASP A 20 6.03 -12.22 11.04
C ASP A 20 5.28 -12.07 9.71
N GLY A 21 3.95 -12.03 9.75
CA GLY A 21 3.09 -11.72 8.63
C GLY A 21 2.56 -12.93 7.88
N MET A 22 2.74 -14.15 8.42
CA MET A 22 2.25 -15.39 7.81
C MET A 22 0.71 -15.39 7.73
N ALA A 23 0.17 -15.98 6.65
CA ALA A 23 -1.27 -16.15 6.50
C ALA A 23 -1.79 -17.20 7.48
N VAL A 24 -2.99 -17.02 8.04
CA VAL A 24 -3.59 -17.95 9.02
C VAL A 24 -3.73 -19.37 8.47
N SER A 25 -3.97 -19.50 7.16
CA SER A 25 -3.98 -20.79 6.46
C SER A 25 -2.63 -21.53 6.51
N LEU A 26 -1.53 -20.79 6.38
CA LEU A 26 -0.18 -21.34 6.47
C LEU A 26 0.20 -21.66 7.91
N ILE A 27 -0.16 -20.78 8.85
CA ILE A 27 0.03 -21.01 10.29
C ILE A 27 -0.69 -22.29 10.69
N ALA A 28 -1.95 -22.47 10.29
CA ALA A 28 -2.74 -23.66 10.57
C ALA A 28 -2.06 -24.95 10.11
N ASN A 29 -1.46 -24.95 8.91
CA ASN A 29 -0.67 -26.08 8.42
C ASN A 29 0.58 -26.33 9.27
N GLU A 30 1.31 -25.27 9.63
CA GLU A 30 2.55 -25.32 10.40
C GLU A 30 2.33 -25.86 11.82
N VAL A 31 1.27 -25.43 12.50
CA VAL A 31 0.95 -25.85 13.87
C VAL A 31 0.01 -27.07 13.93
N HIS A 32 -0.30 -27.68 12.78
CA HIS A 32 -1.19 -28.83 12.64
C HIS A 32 -2.59 -28.64 13.28
N LEU A 33 -3.19 -27.47 13.02
CA LEU A 33 -4.54 -27.11 13.47
C LEU A 33 -5.40 -26.71 12.28
N THR A 34 -6.71 -26.63 12.47
CA THR A 34 -7.57 -25.97 11.49
C THR A 34 -7.47 -24.44 11.63
N GLU A 35 -7.72 -23.70 10.54
CA GLU A 35 -7.76 -22.23 10.61
C GLU A 35 -8.73 -21.72 11.69
N GLN A 36 -9.89 -22.38 11.81
CA GLN A 36 -10.88 -22.04 12.81
C GLN A 36 -10.34 -22.20 14.24
N GLN A 37 -9.54 -23.24 14.51
CA GLN A 37 -8.88 -23.45 15.79
C GLN A 37 -7.78 -22.41 16.06
N VAL A 38 -7.10 -21.92 15.03
CA VAL A 38 -6.13 -20.82 15.15
C VAL A 38 -6.87 -19.53 15.53
N TYR A 39 -7.94 -19.16 14.81
CA TYR A 39 -8.74 -17.99 15.15
C TYR A 39 -9.37 -18.05 16.54
N VAL A 40 -9.78 -19.23 17.01
CA VAL A 40 -10.30 -19.40 18.37
C VAL A 40 -9.20 -19.13 19.40
N ARG A 41 -7.97 -19.63 19.18
CA ARG A 41 -6.84 -19.37 20.08
C ARG A 41 -6.42 -17.90 20.10
N MET A 42 -6.38 -17.24 18.93
CA MET A 42 -6.07 -15.81 18.87
C MET A 42 -7.12 -14.97 19.60
N ARG A 43 -8.41 -15.33 19.48
CA ARG A 43 -9.52 -14.66 20.18
C ARG A 43 -9.53 -14.84 21.68
N GLN A 44 -8.80 -15.83 22.22
CA GLN A 44 -8.62 -15.98 23.68
C GLN A 44 -7.72 -14.90 24.26
N HIS A 45 -6.94 -14.19 23.43
CA HIS A 45 -6.03 -13.11 23.82
C HIS A 45 -6.25 -11.86 22.94
N PRO A 46 -7.40 -11.18 23.08
CA PRO A 46 -7.82 -10.11 22.17
C PRO A 46 -6.89 -8.89 22.21
N GLU A 47 -6.33 -8.56 23.38
CA GLU A 47 -5.38 -7.44 23.52
C GLU A 47 -4.09 -7.71 22.73
N SER A 48 -3.48 -8.89 22.92
CA SER A 48 -2.29 -9.32 22.18
C SER A 48 -2.56 -9.42 20.67
N TYR A 49 -3.75 -9.90 20.28
CA TYR A 49 -4.15 -9.97 18.88
C TYR A 49 -4.22 -8.59 18.20
N GLU A 50 -4.89 -7.61 18.83
CA GLU A 50 -5.00 -6.28 18.22
C GLU A 50 -3.66 -5.55 18.17
N ASP A 51 -2.77 -5.76 19.15
CA ASP A 51 -1.44 -5.15 19.12
C ASP A 51 -0.54 -5.79 18.03
N ILE A 52 -0.52 -7.11 17.92
CA ILE A 52 0.24 -7.79 16.86
C ILE A 52 -0.32 -7.45 15.47
N LYS A 53 -1.64 -7.32 15.34
CA LYS A 53 -2.27 -6.86 14.10
C LYS A 53 -1.80 -5.47 13.69
N LYS A 54 -1.67 -4.52 14.63
CA LYS A 54 -1.08 -3.19 14.35
C LYS A 54 0.38 -3.29 13.90
N ILE A 55 1.18 -4.14 14.55
CA ILE A 55 2.58 -4.39 14.17
C ILE A 55 2.66 -4.93 12.74
N ARG A 56 1.87 -5.96 12.44
CA ARG A 56 1.76 -6.56 11.12
C ARG A 56 1.33 -5.55 10.06
N GLU A 57 0.34 -4.72 10.36
CA GLU A 57 -0.10 -3.66 9.45
C GLU A 57 1.00 -2.64 9.20
N LYS A 58 1.74 -2.23 10.24
CA LYS A 58 2.89 -1.33 10.11
C LYS A 58 3.99 -1.94 9.25
N MET A 59 4.31 -3.22 9.43
CA MET A 59 5.28 -3.96 8.61
C MET A 59 4.82 -4.04 7.15
N TYR A 60 3.54 -4.37 6.92
CA TYR A 60 2.96 -4.44 5.58
C TYR A 60 3.02 -3.09 4.86
N ARG A 61 2.61 -1.99 5.53
CA ARG A 61 2.72 -0.63 5.01
C ARG A 61 4.18 -0.28 4.68
N THR A 62 5.13 -0.65 5.54
CA THR A 62 6.56 -0.42 5.31
C THR A 62 7.07 -1.19 4.10
N ARG A 63 6.69 -2.47 3.97
CA ARG A 63 7.03 -3.31 2.82
C ARG A 63 6.47 -2.75 1.51
N ILE A 64 5.21 -2.31 1.49
CA ILE A 64 4.61 -1.66 0.33
C ILE A 64 5.39 -0.41 -0.06
N ARG A 65 5.73 0.46 0.90
CA ARG A 65 6.52 1.67 0.62
C ARG A 65 7.87 1.33 -0.01
N ARG A 66 8.54 0.28 0.50
CA ARG A 66 9.82 -0.18 -0.07
C ARG A 66 9.64 -0.74 -1.48
N ILE A 67 8.64 -1.58 -1.71
CA ILE A 67 8.32 -2.11 -3.05
C ILE A 67 8.01 -0.97 -4.01
N ARG A 68 7.27 0.04 -3.56
CA ARG A 68 6.99 1.23 -4.34
C ARG A 68 8.27 1.97 -4.73
N GLY A 69 9.15 2.27 -3.78
CA GLY A 69 10.44 2.91 -4.09
C GLY A 69 11.31 2.10 -5.04
N LEU A 70 11.30 0.77 -4.93
CA LEU A 70 12.00 -0.10 -5.90
C LEU A 70 11.37 -0.04 -7.30
N SER A 71 10.04 -0.05 -7.37
CA SER A 71 9.31 0.10 -8.64
C SER A 71 9.65 1.43 -9.30
N ASP A 72 9.63 2.52 -8.53
CA ASP A 72 9.94 3.86 -9.05
C ASP A 72 11.37 3.92 -9.61
N LYS A 73 12.35 3.35 -8.90
CA LYS A 73 13.73 3.25 -9.37
C LYS A 73 13.87 2.44 -10.67
N ILE A 74 13.14 1.32 -10.79
CA ILE A 74 13.16 0.51 -12.02
C ILE A 74 12.55 1.29 -13.18
N THR A 75 11.45 1.99 -12.93
CA THR A 75 10.77 2.83 -13.92
C THR A 75 11.67 3.97 -14.40
N GLU A 76 12.32 4.69 -13.48
CA GLU A 76 13.27 5.75 -13.80
C GLU A 76 14.41 5.21 -14.68
N GLY A 77 15.09 4.13 -14.25
CA GLY A 77 16.16 3.53 -15.04
C GLY A 77 15.70 2.93 -16.38
N TYR A 78 14.44 2.58 -16.54
CA TYR A 78 13.88 2.20 -17.84
C TYR A 78 13.73 3.42 -18.76
N LEU A 79 13.18 4.52 -18.24
CA LEU A 79 13.02 5.76 -19.00
C LEU A 79 14.37 6.39 -19.38
N ASP A 80 15.35 6.40 -18.48
CA ASP A 80 16.69 6.92 -18.75
C ASP A 80 17.35 6.18 -19.92
N ARG A 81 17.27 4.84 -19.94
CA ARG A 81 17.81 4.03 -21.04
C ARG A 81 17.10 4.29 -22.37
N ILE A 82 15.80 4.57 -22.34
CA ILE A 82 15.08 4.98 -23.55
C ILE A 82 15.55 6.36 -24.00
N SER A 83 15.69 7.30 -23.06
CA SER A 83 16.17 8.65 -23.34
C SER A 83 17.57 8.64 -23.97
N ASP A 84 18.50 7.87 -23.41
CA ASP A 84 19.84 7.70 -23.95
C ASP A 84 19.82 7.16 -25.39
N LYS A 85 18.96 6.17 -25.68
CA LYS A 85 18.81 5.64 -27.03
C LYS A 85 18.24 6.67 -28.00
N ILE A 86 17.25 7.44 -27.58
CA ILE A 86 16.65 8.52 -28.39
C ILE A 86 17.71 9.59 -28.72
N ILE A 87 18.52 9.99 -27.72
CA ILE A 87 19.59 10.97 -27.91
C ILE A 87 20.70 10.44 -28.83
N ALA A 88 20.95 9.13 -28.80
CA ALA A 88 21.96 8.48 -29.64
C ALA A 88 21.53 8.30 -31.11
N CYS A 89 20.24 8.46 -31.44
CA CYS A 89 19.78 8.42 -32.83
C CYS A 89 20.31 9.63 -33.61
N HIS A 90 20.81 9.37 -34.83
CA HIS A 90 21.39 10.41 -35.71
C HIS A 90 20.52 10.70 -36.93
N SER A 91 19.40 10.00 -37.09
CA SER A 91 18.44 10.20 -38.17
C SER A 91 17.01 9.87 -37.75
N ASP A 92 16.04 10.41 -38.49
CA ASP A 92 14.62 10.16 -38.26
C ASP A 92 14.26 8.68 -38.50
N GLU A 93 14.90 8.00 -39.45
CA GLU A 93 14.66 6.56 -39.70
C GLU A 93 15.11 5.66 -38.54
N GLU A 94 16.18 6.03 -37.83
CA GLU A 94 16.62 5.32 -36.62
C GLU A 94 15.66 5.57 -35.45
N LEU A 95 15.14 6.79 -35.37
CA LEU A 95 14.19 7.19 -34.34
C LEU A 95 12.83 6.48 -34.53
N ASP A 96 12.34 6.38 -35.76
CA ASP A 96 11.09 5.69 -36.09
C ASP A 96 11.17 4.20 -35.73
N LYS A 97 12.27 3.52 -36.08
CA LYS A 97 12.51 2.12 -35.69
C LYS A 97 12.57 1.95 -34.16
N LEU A 98 13.22 2.87 -33.47
CA LEU A 98 13.28 2.85 -32.01
C LEU A 98 11.88 3.01 -31.39
N TYR A 99 11.02 3.87 -31.96
CA TYR A 99 9.64 4.01 -31.49
C TYR A 99 8.78 2.77 -31.73
N GLU A 100 9.04 2.00 -32.80
CA GLU A 100 8.39 0.70 -33.01
C GLU A 100 8.82 -0.35 -31.96
N GLU A 101 10.06 -0.27 -31.47
CA GLU A 101 10.59 -1.17 -30.42
C GLU A 101 10.14 -0.77 -29.00
N ILE A 102 9.86 0.52 -28.77
CA ILE A 102 9.38 1.01 -27.48
C ILE A 102 7.92 0.58 -27.29
N ASP A 103 7.64 -0.08 -26.16
CA ASP A 103 6.24 -0.28 -25.75
C ASP A 103 5.64 1.05 -25.27
N ILE A 104 5.06 1.78 -26.22
CA ILE A 104 4.39 3.07 -26.01
C ILE A 104 3.29 2.95 -24.95
N ASN A 105 2.60 1.81 -24.85
CA ASN A 105 1.57 1.63 -23.82
C ASN A 105 2.18 1.62 -22.42
N THR A 106 3.35 1.00 -22.25
CA THR A 106 4.06 1.01 -20.97
C THR A 106 4.54 2.42 -20.61
N VAL A 107 5.10 3.16 -21.57
CA VAL A 107 5.53 4.56 -21.35
C VAL A 107 4.35 5.47 -20.98
N GLN A 108 3.22 5.36 -21.69
CA GLN A 108 2.01 6.14 -21.40
C GLN A 108 1.45 5.82 -20.00
N LYS A 109 1.44 4.54 -19.60
CA LYS A 109 1.02 4.12 -18.26
C LYS A 109 1.92 4.71 -17.17
N ILE A 110 3.23 4.72 -17.38
CA ILE A 110 4.20 5.35 -16.48
C ILE A 110 3.93 6.87 -16.39
N GLY A 111 3.76 7.54 -17.53
CA GLY A 111 3.47 8.97 -17.59
C GLY A 111 2.19 9.34 -16.85
N LYS A 112 1.10 8.60 -17.10
CA LYS A 112 -0.17 8.78 -16.39
C LYS A 112 -0.01 8.59 -14.87
N THR A 113 0.61 7.49 -14.45
CA THR A 113 0.81 7.19 -13.02
C THR A 113 1.64 8.28 -12.33
N SER A 114 2.63 8.83 -13.02
CA SER A 114 3.48 9.90 -12.48
C SER A 114 2.73 11.23 -12.41
N SER A 115 1.97 11.58 -13.45
CA SER A 115 1.09 12.76 -13.48
C SER A 115 0.06 12.71 -12.36
N ASP A 116 -0.65 11.60 -12.20
CA ASP A 116 -1.66 11.41 -11.16
C ASP A 116 -1.05 11.63 -9.76
N ARG A 117 0.18 11.16 -9.53
CA ARG A 117 0.89 11.35 -8.26
C ARG A 117 1.29 12.80 -8.01
N VAL A 118 1.79 13.49 -9.02
CA VAL A 118 2.12 14.92 -8.91
C VAL A 118 0.87 15.72 -8.58
N GLN A 119 -0.24 15.45 -9.27
CA GLN A 119 -1.50 16.13 -8.98
C GLN A 119 -2.03 15.83 -7.57
N VAL A 120 -1.89 14.60 -7.08
CA VAL A 120 -2.25 14.25 -5.68
C VAL A 120 -1.35 15.00 -4.69
N ALA A 121 -0.04 15.03 -4.91
CA ALA A 121 0.92 15.72 -4.05
C ALA A 121 0.73 17.24 -4.04
N GLU A 122 0.34 17.82 -5.18
CA GLU A 122 0.01 19.24 -5.31
C GLU A 122 -1.39 19.59 -4.80
N GLY A 123 -2.14 18.61 -4.28
CA GLY A 123 -3.53 18.80 -3.84
C GLY A 123 -4.52 19.11 -4.95
N LYS A 124 -4.13 18.91 -6.22
CA LYS A 124 -4.92 19.18 -7.43
C LYS A 124 -5.76 18.00 -7.89
N ALA A 125 -5.42 16.78 -7.45
CA ALA A 125 -6.21 15.58 -7.66
C ALA A 125 -6.65 14.97 -6.32
N THR A 126 -7.95 15.03 -6.05
CA THR A 126 -8.60 14.10 -5.12
C THR A 126 -8.76 12.77 -5.86
N SER A 127 -7.73 11.93 -5.87
CA SER A 127 -7.88 10.59 -6.45
C SER A 127 -8.80 9.77 -5.56
N ILE A 128 -9.98 9.45 -6.06
CA ILE A 128 -10.87 8.44 -5.51
C ILE A 128 -10.08 7.12 -5.49
N VAL A 129 -9.66 6.67 -4.31
CA VAL A 129 -9.14 5.30 -4.13
C VAL A 129 -10.35 4.38 -4.08
N GLY A 130 -10.93 4.12 -5.26
CA GLY A 130 -12.06 3.22 -5.45
C GLY A 130 -11.72 2.23 -6.55
N THR A 131 -11.71 0.95 -6.21
CA THR A 131 -11.77 -0.14 -7.19
C THR A 131 -13.06 -0.06 -8.01
N PRO A 132 -13.10 -0.64 -9.23
CA PRO A 132 -14.30 -0.66 -10.08
C PRO A 132 -15.52 -1.30 -9.40
N ASP A 133 -15.30 -2.13 -8.38
CA ASP A 133 -16.34 -2.72 -7.55
C ASP A 133 -16.41 -1.94 -6.22
N GLY A 134 -17.44 -1.10 -6.11
CA GLY A 134 -17.64 -0.17 -5.02
C GLY A 134 -17.81 -0.82 -3.64
N LEU A 135 -17.27 -0.17 -2.62
CA LEU A 135 -17.65 -0.33 -1.22
C LEU A 135 -17.99 1.04 -0.61
N PRO A 136 -18.89 1.08 0.38
CA PRO A 136 -19.62 2.28 0.77
C PRO A 136 -18.83 3.05 1.82
N PHE A 137 -18.18 4.12 1.41
CA PHE A 137 -17.77 5.14 2.37
C PHE A 137 -18.13 6.52 1.82
N GLN A 138 -18.70 7.31 2.72
CA GLN A 138 -19.14 8.67 2.46
C GLN A 138 -17.89 9.57 2.43
N VAL A 139 -17.71 10.30 1.33
CA VAL A 139 -16.57 11.21 1.18
C VAL A 139 -16.94 12.52 1.83
N LEU A 140 -16.32 12.81 2.98
CA LEU A 140 -16.43 14.10 3.65
C LEU A 140 -15.30 15.01 3.14
N VAL A 141 -15.68 16.11 2.49
CA VAL A 141 -14.72 17.11 2.04
C VAL A 141 -14.67 18.22 3.08
N THR A 142 -13.56 18.28 3.83
CA THR A 142 -13.32 19.35 4.80
C THR A 142 -12.80 20.59 4.08
N ARG A 143 -13.53 21.70 4.14
CA ARG A 143 -13.04 22.97 3.58
C ARG A 143 -12.03 23.61 4.53
N LEU A 144 -10.83 23.86 4.00
CA LEU A 144 -9.82 24.64 4.72
C LEU A 144 -10.01 26.15 4.47
N PRO A 145 -9.71 27.01 5.46
CA PRO A 145 -9.62 28.45 5.25
C PRO A 145 -8.59 28.81 4.17
N GLU A 146 -8.82 29.90 3.44
CA GLU A 146 -7.89 30.35 2.40
C GLU A 146 -6.47 30.54 2.93
N GLY A 147 -5.49 30.01 2.20
CA GLY A 147 -4.06 30.11 2.54
C GLY A 147 -3.58 29.14 3.62
N LYS A 148 -4.41 28.18 4.05
CA LYS A 148 -4.06 27.14 5.03
C LYS A 148 -3.98 25.76 4.38
N THR A 149 -3.09 24.93 4.90
CA THR A 149 -2.90 23.52 4.53
C THR A 149 -3.31 22.62 5.69
N PRO A 150 -3.55 21.31 5.46
CA PRO A 150 -3.90 20.38 6.54
C PRO A 150 -2.85 20.35 7.66
N ASP A 151 -1.59 20.59 7.34
CA ASP A 151 -0.47 20.59 8.29
C ASP A 151 -0.51 21.77 9.28
N ASP A 152 -1.36 22.77 9.02
CA ASP A 152 -1.58 23.91 9.91
C ASP A 152 -2.55 23.61 11.07
N PHE A 153 -3.11 22.39 11.12
CA PHE A 153 -4.12 21.98 12.08
C PHE A 153 -3.75 20.68 12.79
N THR A 154 -4.15 20.54 14.05
CA THR A 154 -4.14 19.24 14.74
C THR A 154 -5.30 18.37 14.25
N ASN A 155 -5.19 17.05 14.41
CA ASN A 155 -6.28 16.13 14.01
C ASN A 155 -7.62 16.49 14.66
N GLU A 156 -7.62 16.91 15.93
CA GLU A 156 -8.82 17.37 16.65
C GLU A 156 -9.42 18.65 16.07
N GLN A 157 -8.60 19.52 15.47
CA GLN A 157 -9.06 20.75 14.80
C GLN A 157 -9.64 20.46 13.42
N LEU A 158 -9.08 19.48 12.70
CA LEU A 158 -9.58 19.05 11.39
C LEU A 158 -10.99 18.43 11.48
N GLU A 159 -11.30 17.73 12.57
CA GLU A 159 -12.62 17.14 12.84
C GLU A 159 -13.70 18.20 13.15
N GLN A 160 -13.32 19.42 13.52
CA GLN A 160 -14.24 20.52 13.85
C GLN A 160 -14.52 21.44 12.65
N LEU A 161 -13.80 21.27 11.55
CA LEU A 161 -13.98 22.09 10.36
C LEU A 161 -15.24 21.68 9.58
N PRO A 162 -15.90 22.64 8.91
CA PRO A 162 -17.11 22.37 8.15
C PRO A 162 -16.81 21.37 7.03
N THR A 163 -17.47 20.21 7.10
CA THR A 163 -17.46 19.17 6.08
C THR A 163 -18.71 19.25 5.23
N GLU A 164 -18.54 19.14 3.91
CA GLU A 164 -19.64 18.95 2.97
C GLU A 164 -19.75 17.47 2.58
N GLU A 165 -20.97 16.95 2.59
CA GLU A 165 -21.29 15.63 2.03
C GLU A 165 -21.47 15.76 0.51
N ARG A 166 -20.82 14.88 -0.26
CA ARG A 166 -21.06 14.72 -1.70
C ARG A 166 -21.35 13.28 -2.05
#